data_AF-A0A077ZFG9-F1
#
_entry.id   AF-A0A077ZFG9-F1
#
_cell.length_a   1.000
_cell.length_b   1.000
_cell.length_c   1.000
_cell.angle_alpha   90.00
_cell.angle_beta   90.00
_cell.angle_gamma   90.00
#
_symmetry.space_group_name_H-M   'P 1'
#
loop_
_entity.id
_entity.type
_entity.pdbx_description
1 polymer ?
#
loop_
_entity_poly.entity_id
_entity_poly.type
_entity_poly.pdbx_seq_one_letter_code
_entity_poly.pdbx_strand_id
1 'polypeptide(L)'
;KIALIRENLIPRCIYQLSHLSPQSTLASQVDQIIRQTVKQNLHLPATAITGPFLHLPTQHGGLGLPSLINVTRIKTLWSFLKLSYSPRPLMRTVFEHPISQRAIAALKSQLGVQALTFKTLNAAKRRLAKQLEEQLHKTNQGRRLAFFISSKESNACLVGRLMTGHAFIRLIQLRTNTVPTRMALLRGSLKLASEQTKCRHCGSDTGRFETLAHAVQQCRTTHALRVIRHNTLVSRFKEADLILRRGQRLSIIHMAVPWDSPERFAASRAYKRSKYAVLEP
;
A
#
# COMPACT_ATOMS: atom_id res chain seq x y z
N LYS A 1 10.00 -12.24 -7.43
CA LYS A 1 8.85 -12.34 -8.38
C LYS A 1 8.19 -10.98 -8.64
N ILE A 2 7.62 -10.30 -7.65
CA ILE A 2 6.92 -9.01 -7.86
C ILE A 2 7.86 -7.89 -8.34
N ALA A 3 9.09 -7.82 -7.81
CA ALA A 3 10.11 -6.89 -8.30
C ALA A 3 10.35 -7.06 -9.80
N LEU A 4 10.52 -8.30 -10.28
CA LEU A 4 10.66 -8.59 -11.71
C LEU A 4 9.46 -8.13 -12.54
N ILE A 5 8.23 -8.33 -12.04
CA ILE A 5 7.02 -7.84 -12.70
C ILE A 5 7.05 -6.31 -12.81
N ARG A 6 7.37 -5.63 -11.71
CA ARG A 6 7.37 -4.17 -11.61
C ARG A 6 8.48 -3.50 -12.44
N GLU A 7 9.69 -4.06 -12.40
CA GLU A 7 10.90 -3.44 -12.95
C GLU A 7 11.18 -3.87 -14.39
N ASN A 8 10.78 -5.09 -14.80
CA ASN A 8 11.09 -5.62 -16.14
C ASN A 8 9.85 -5.84 -17.01
N LEU A 9 8.82 -6.52 -16.50
CA LEU A 9 7.65 -6.89 -17.30
C LEU A 9 6.77 -5.68 -17.63
N ILE A 10 6.37 -4.93 -16.61
CA ILE A 10 5.46 -3.79 -16.75
C ILE A 10 6.01 -2.72 -17.72
N PRO A 11 7.29 -2.29 -17.63
CA PRO A 11 7.83 -1.31 -18.57
C PRO A 11 7.78 -1.79 -20.03
N ARG A 12 8.10 -3.08 -20.27
CA ARG A 12 8.00 -3.69 -21.61
C ARG A 12 6.56 -3.70 -22.13
N CYS A 13 5.60 -4.12 -21.29
CA CYS A 13 4.18 -4.08 -21.65
C CYS A 13 3.72 -2.65 -21.96
N ILE A 14 4.09 -1.66 -21.14
CA ILE A 14 3.71 -0.26 -21.38
C ILE A 14 4.25 0.23 -22.72
N TYR A 15 5.49 -0.11 -23.07
CA TYR A 15 6.09 0.27 -24.35
C TYR A 15 5.32 -0.36 -25.53
N GLN A 16 5.05 -1.66 -25.49
CA GLN A 16 4.33 -2.33 -26.58
C GLN A 16 2.89 -1.79 -26.70
N LEU A 17 2.18 -1.69 -25.57
CA LEU A 17 0.79 -1.25 -25.55
C LEU A 17 0.60 0.23 -25.90
N SER A 18 1.60 1.10 -25.71
CA SER A 18 1.47 2.52 -26.06
C SER A 18 1.42 2.78 -27.57
N HIS A 19 1.87 1.82 -28.38
CA HIS A 19 1.83 1.89 -29.85
C HIS A 19 0.58 1.23 -30.45
N LEU A 20 -0.20 0.52 -29.64
CA LEU A 20 -1.43 -0.12 -30.10
C LEU A 20 -2.59 0.88 -30.18
N SER A 21 -3.65 0.47 -30.88
CA SER A 21 -4.89 1.23 -30.95
C SER A 21 -5.43 1.55 -29.54
N PRO A 22 -5.82 2.81 -29.27
CA PRO A 22 -6.31 3.25 -27.97
C PRO A 22 -7.62 2.57 -27.53
N GLN A 23 -8.35 1.98 -28.47
CA GLN A 23 -9.59 1.25 -28.22
C GLN A 23 -9.34 -0.23 -27.87
N SER A 24 -8.09 -0.68 -27.87
CA SER A 24 -7.76 -2.08 -27.59
C SER A 24 -8.09 -2.47 -26.15
N THR A 25 -8.84 -3.56 -26.00
CA THR A 25 -9.08 -4.23 -24.71
C THR A 25 -7.85 -4.99 -24.21
N LEU A 26 -6.81 -5.15 -25.04
CA LEU A 26 -5.60 -5.90 -24.70
C LEU A 26 -4.92 -5.37 -23.44
N ALA A 27 -4.83 -4.05 -23.28
CA ALA A 27 -4.24 -3.46 -22.08
C ALA A 27 -4.99 -3.88 -20.80
N SER A 28 -6.33 -4.02 -20.88
CA SER A 28 -7.15 -4.50 -19.76
C SER A 28 -6.94 -6.00 -19.49
N GLN A 29 -6.86 -6.81 -20.55
CA GLN A 29 -6.62 -8.26 -20.45
C GLN A 29 -5.24 -8.55 -19.84
N VAL A 30 -4.19 -7.89 -20.32
CA VAL A 30 -2.83 -8.03 -19.78
C VAL A 30 -2.78 -7.55 -18.32
N ASP A 31 -3.44 -6.43 -17.99
CA ASP A 31 -3.53 -5.94 -16.62
C ASP A 31 -4.24 -6.96 -15.71
N GLN A 32 -5.30 -7.61 -16.19
CA GLN A 32 -5.99 -8.68 -15.47
C GLN A 32 -5.07 -9.88 -15.19
N ILE A 33 -4.31 -10.34 -16.18
CA ILE A 33 -3.34 -11.43 -16.02
C ILE A 33 -2.29 -11.05 -14.98
N ILE A 34 -1.69 -9.86 -15.09
CA ILE A 34 -0.69 -9.38 -14.12
C ILE A 34 -1.28 -9.34 -12.70
N ARG A 35 -2.50 -8.82 -12.53
CA ARG A 35 -3.16 -8.80 -11.22
C ARG A 35 -3.37 -10.21 -10.67
N GLN A 36 -3.77 -11.17 -11.49
CA GLN A 36 -3.95 -12.58 -11.08
C GLN A 36 -2.61 -13.21 -10.68
N THR A 37 -1.55 -13.02 -11.48
CA THR A 37 -0.20 -13.52 -11.17
C THR A 37 0.36 -12.91 -9.89
N VAL A 38 0.13 -11.61 -9.65
CA VAL A 38 0.55 -10.94 -8.40
C VAL A 38 -0.23 -11.49 -7.21
N LYS A 39 -1.55 -11.72 -7.33
CA LYS A 39 -2.38 -12.34 -6.29
C LYS A 39 -1.88 -13.74 -5.92
N GLN A 40 -1.58 -14.57 -6.92
CA GLN A 40 -1.04 -15.91 -6.72
C GLN A 40 0.33 -15.88 -6.02
N ASN A 41 1.25 -15.03 -6.50
CA ASN A 41 2.59 -14.88 -5.91
C ASN A 41 2.56 -14.37 -4.46
N LEU A 42 1.52 -13.63 -4.08
CA LEU A 42 1.32 -13.13 -2.72
C LEU A 42 0.46 -14.06 -1.85
N HIS A 43 0.00 -15.20 -2.38
CA HIS A 43 -0.87 -16.14 -1.68
C HIS A 43 -2.12 -15.43 -1.13
N LEU A 44 -2.69 -14.54 -1.94
CA LEU A 44 -3.85 -13.73 -1.57
C LEU A 44 -5.13 -14.38 -2.09
N PRO A 45 -6.26 -14.28 -1.37
CA PRO A 45 -7.53 -14.82 -1.86
C PRO A 45 -7.91 -14.14 -3.17
N ALA A 46 -8.44 -14.93 -4.12
CA ALA A 46 -8.82 -14.42 -5.45
C ALA A 46 -9.81 -13.24 -5.36
N THR A 47 -10.76 -13.33 -4.43
CA THR A 47 -11.82 -12.35 -4.15
C THR A 47 -11.33 -11.15 -3.33
N ALA A 48 -10.16 -11.24 -2.69
CA ALA A 48 -9.80 -10.26 -1.68
C ALA A 48 -9.35 -8.93 -2.30
N ILE A 49 -8.19 -8.88 -2.94
CA ILE A 49 -7.60 -7.57 -3.25
C ILE A 49 -8.45 -6.81 -4.27
N THR A 50 -8.97 -5.67 -3.82
CA THR A 50 -9.55 -4.62 -4.66
C THR A 50 -8.44 -4.12 -5.59
N GLY A 51 -8.64 -4.17 -6.92
CA GLY A 51 -7.70 -3.62 -7.92
C GLY A 51 -7.02 -2.30 -7.51
N PRO A 52 -7.71 -1.35 -6.85
CA PRO A 52 -7.12 -0.16 -6.25
C PRO A 52 -5.88 -0.36 -5.38
N PHE A 53 -5.80 -1.38 -4.51
CA PHE A 53 -4.61 -1.58 -3.66
C PHE A 53 -3.36 -1.89 -4.49
N LEU A 54 -3.52 -2.67 -5.56
CA LEU A 54 -2.41 -3.00 -6.45
C LEU A 54 -1.90 -1.76 -7.19
N HIS A 55 -2.83 -0.90 -7.63
CA HIS A 55 -2.54 0.25 -8.47
C HIS A 55 -2.18 1.54 -7.74
N LEU A 56 -2.58 1.67 -6.47
CA LEU A 56 -2.28 2.83 -5.67
C LEU A 56 -0.75 2.93 -5.43
N PRO A 57 -0.14 4.12 -5.54
CA PRO A 57 1.29 4.28 -5.31
C PRO A 57 1.73 3.85 -3.91
N THR A 58 2.99 3.43 -3.78
CA THR A 58 3.57 3.00 -2.49
C THR A 58 3.55 4.10 -1.44
N GLN A 59 3.63 5.36 -1.85
CA GLN A 59 3.54 6.53 -0.95
C GLN A 59 2.20 6.62 -0.22
N HIS A 60 1.13 6.12 -0.84
CA HIS A 60 -0.22 6.09 -0.29
C HIS A 60 -0.59 4.71 0.30
N GLY A 61 0.39 3.84 0.52
CA GLY A 61 0.17 2.51 1.13
C GLY A 61 -0.24 1.40 0.17
N GLY A 62 -0.28 1.62 -1.15
CA GLY A 62 -0.52 0.59 -2.16
C GLY A 62 0.74 -0.12 -2.66
N LEU A 63 0.62 -1.11 -3.55
CA LEU A 63 1.79 -1.80 -4.13
C LEU A 63 2.51 -1.03 -5.25
N GLY A 64 1.88 0.01 -5.80
CA GLY A 64 2.48 0.86 -6.83
C GLY A 64 2.65 0.19 -8.19
N LEU A 65 1.81 -0.79 -8.54
CA LEU A 65 1.78 -1.38 -9.88
C LEU A 65 0.96 -0.48 -10.81
N PRO A 66 1.54 0.20 -11.81
CA PRO A 66 0.77 1.07 -12.68
C PRO A 66 -0.35 0.28 -13.39
N SER A 67 -1.57 0.83 -13.39
CA SER A 67 -2.66 0.27 -14.19
C SER A 67 -2.33 0.46 -15.67
N LEU A 68 -2.14 -0.64 -16.40
CA LEU A 68 -1.68 -0.58 -17.78
C LEU A 68 -2.62 0.24 -18.65
N ILE A 69 -3.93 0.02 -18.51
CA ILE A 69 -4.95 0.75 -19.27
C ILE A 69 -4.87 2.27 -19.07
N ASN A 70 -4.70 2.73 -17.83
CA ASN A 70 -4.65 4.18 -17.56
C ASN A 70 -3.31 4.77 -18.01
N VAL A 71 -2.21 4.06 -17.79
CA VAL A 71 -0.88 4.53 -18.18
C VAL A 71 -0.71 4.57 -19.68
N THR A 72 -1.19 3.58 -20.42
CA THR A 72 -1.12 3.57 -21.89
C THR A 72 -1.95 4.71 -22.47
N ARG A 73 -3.20 4.89 -22.02
CA ARG A 73 -4.05 6.00 -22.45
C ARG A 73 -3.40 7.37 -22.23
N ILE A 74 -2.87 7.60 -21.03
CA ILE A 74 -2.17 8.86 -20.71
C ILE A 74 -0.93 9.02 -21.57
N LYS A 75 -0.11 7.97 -21.75
CA LYS A 75 1.09 8.02 -22.59
C LYS A 75 0.75 8.28 -24.06
N THR A 76 -0.27 7.64 -24.61
CA THR A 76 -0.71 7.84 -25.99
C THR A 76 -1.18 9.27 -26.21
N LEU A 77 -1.98 9.83 -25.29
CA LEU A 77 -2.35 11.26 -25.34
C LEU A 77 -1.13 12.18 -25.20
N TRP A 78 -0.16 11.80 -24.38
CA TRP A 78 1.07 12.55 -24.22
C TRP A 78 1.87 12.56 -25.54
N SER A 79 1.95 11.44 -26.25
CA SER A 79 2.58 11.36 -27.57
C SER A 79 1.87 12.24 -28.58
N PHE A 80 0.54 12.21 -28.66
CA PHE A 80 -0.22 13.11 -29.54
C PHE A 80 0.04 14.59 -29.22
N LEU A 81 0.09 14.94 -27.93
CA LEU A 81 0.40 16.30 -27.52
C LEU A 81 1.84 16.71 -27.90
N LYS A 82 2.80 15.79 -27.88
CA LYS A 82 4.16 16.07 -28.38
C LYS A 82 4.17 16.31 -29.89
N LEU A 83 3.31 15.63 -30.66
CA LEU A 83 3.18 15.85 -32.10
C LEU A 83 2.66 17.27 -32.42
N SER A 84 1.68 17.76 -31.65
CA SER A 84 1.14 19.12 -31.86
C SER A 84 2.17 20.22 -31.60
N TYR A 85 3.06 20.03 -30.62
CA TYR A 85 4.14 20.98 -30.32
C TYR A 85 5.42 20.76 -31.14
N SER A 86 5.44 19.77 -32.04
CA SER A 86 6.64 19.50 -32.84
C SER A 86 6.93 20.68 -33.78
N PRO A 87 8.21 21.04 -33.98
CA PRO A 87 8.59 22.07 -34.95
C PRO A 87 8.38 21.62 -36.41
N ARG A 88 8.28 20.31 -36.67
CA ARG A 88 8.17 19.77 -38.04
C ARG A 88 6.72 19.83 -38.54
N PRO A 89 6.43 20.45 -39.70
CA PRO A 89 5.07 20.53 -40.26
C PRO A 89 4.39 19.16 -40.41
N LEU A 90 5.13 18.15 -40.88
CA LEU A 90 4.63 16.78 -41.04
C LEU A 90 4.08 16.17 -39.73
N MET A 91 4.67 16.50 -38.59
CA MET A 91 4.21 15.96 -37.31
C MET A 91 2.88 16.61 -36.89
N ARG A 92 2.66 17.87 -37.25
CA ARG A 92 1.41 18.60 -37.00
C ARG A 92 0.29 18.08 -37.90
N THR A 93 0.57 17.81 -39.18
CA THR A 93 -0.43 17.20 -40.08
C THR A 93 -0.87 15.82 -39.61
N VAL A 94 0.06 15.00 -39.09
CA VAL A 94 -0.29 13.72 -38.46
C VAL A 94 -1.16 13.90 -37.22
N PHE A 95 -0.90 14.92 -36.41
CA PHE A 95 -1.75 15.25 -35.27
C PHE A 95 -3.16 15.67 -35.70
N GLU A 96 -3.28 16.50 -36.73
CA GLU A 96 -4.55 16.99 -37.28
C GLU A 96 -5.33 15.92 -38.08
N HIS A 97 -4.66 14.85 -38.48
CA HIS A 97 -5.28 13.76 -39.25
C HIS A 97 -6.56 13.22 -38.57
N PRO A 98 -7.65 12.94 -39.33
CA PRO A 98 -8.93 12.53 -38.75
C PRO A 98 -8.87 11.27 -37.87
N ILE A 99 -7.98 10.33 -38.16
CA ILE A 99 -7.78 9.12 -37.34
C ILE A 99 -7.20 9.49 -35.97
N SER A 100 -6.20 10.36 -35.94
CA SER A 100 -5.59 10.89 -34.71
C SER A 100 -6.61 11.65 -33.87
N GLN A 101 -7.41 12.52 -34.49
CA GLN A 101 -8.44 13.30 -33.80
C GLN A 101 -9.53 12.41 -33.20
N ARG A 102 -9.98 11.37 -33.92
CA ARG A 102 -10.93 10.37 -33.38
C ARG A 102 -10.35 9.62 -32.18
N ALA A 103 -9.08 9.20 -32.26
CA ALA A 103 -8.37 8.57 -31.16
C ALA A 103 -8.24 9.49 -29.94
N ILE A 104 -7.86 10.76 -30.15
CA ILE A 104 -7.73 11.77 -29.10
C ILE A 104 -9.09 12.02 -28.44
N ALA A 105 -10.16 12.19 -29.22
CA ALA A 105 -11.51 12.43 -28.71
C ALA A 105 -12.01 11.25 -27.85
N ALA A 106 -11.80 10.01 -28.31
CA ALA A 106 -12.14 8.82 -27.54
C ALA A 106 -11.38 8.74 -26.20
N LEU A 107 -10.07 8.99 -26.22
CA LEU A 107 -9.22 8.97 -25.02
C LEU A 107 -9.56 10.11 -24.04
N LYS A 108 -9.85 11.30 -24.56
CA LYS A 108 -10.33 12.45 -23.77
C LYS A 108 -11.61 12.12 -23.02
N SER A 109 -12.58 11.51 -23.71
CA SER A 109 -13.84 11.06 -23.12
C SER A 109 -13.61 10.02 -22.01
N GLN A 110 -12.82 8.98 -22.29
CA GLN A 110 -12.49 7.92 -21.31
C GLN A 110 -11.77 8.45 -20.07
N LEU A 111 -10.91 9.46 -20.22
CA LEU A 111 -10.21 10.10 -19.12
C LEU A 111 -10.96 11.31 -18.56
N GLY A 112 -12.16 11.66 -19.03
CA GLY A 112 -12.92 12.84 -18.59
C GLY A 112 -12.09 14.14 -18.61
N VAL A 113 -11.41 14.41 -19.73
CA VAL A 113 -10.59 15.61 -19.97
C VAL A 113 -11.10 16.35 -21.20
N GLN A 114 -11.44 17.63 -21.06
CA GLN A 114 -11.93 18.46 -22.19
C GLN A 114 -10.78 19.02 -23.04
N ALA A 115 -9.83 19.73 -22.42
CA ALA A 115 -8.68 20.32 -23.09
C ALA A 115 -7.45 19.41 -23.04
N LEU A 116 -6.75 19.21 -24.17
CA LEU A 116 -5.51 18.43 -24.22
C LEU A 116 -4.31 19.33 -23.93
N THR A 117 -3.83 19.31 -22.69
CA THR A 117 -2.61 20.02 -22.27
C THR A 117 -1.81 19.14 -21.31
N PHE A 118 -0.52 19.42 -21.12
CA PHE A 118 0.28 18.65 -20.16
C PHE A 118 -0.25 18.80 -18.73
N LYS A 119 -0.77 19.99 -18.39
CA LYS A 119 -1.37 20.28 -17.08
C LYS A 119 -2.64 19.45 -16.85
N THR A 120 -3.53 19.34 -17.84
CA THR A 120 -4.76 18.57 -17.73
C THR A 120 -4.51 17.06 -17.66
N LEU A 121 -3.52 16.54 -18.41
CA LEU A 121 -3.10 15.13 -18.30
C LEU A 121 -2.54 14.80 -16.92
N ASN A 122 -1.68 15.67 -16.36
CA ASN A 122 -1.17 15.50 -15.00
C ASN A 122 -2.28 15.61 -13.95
N ALA A 123 -3.25 16.51 -14.14
CA ALA A 123 -4.43 16.59 -13.28
C ALA A 123 -5.29 15.32 -13.35
N ALA A 124 -5.50 14.76 -14.54
CA ALA A 124 -6.22 13.50 -14.74
C ALA A 124 -5.52 12.33 -14.04
N LYS A 125 -4.18 12.24 -14.14
CA LYS A 125 -3.38 11.24 -13.41
C LYS A 125 -3.58 11.35 -11.89
N ARG A 126 -3.57 12.56 -11.33
CA ARG A 126 -3.83 12.80 -9.91
C ARG A 126 -5.26 12.43 -9.51
N ARG A 127 -6.25 12.78 -10.35
CA ARG A 127 -7.66 12.44 -10.13
C ARG A 127 -7.88 10.93 -10.08
N LEU A 128 -7.27 10.17 -11.01
CA LEU A 128 -7.33 8.72 -11.02
C LEU A 128 -6.70 8.11 -9.76
N ALA A 129 -5.54 8.61 -9.33
CA ALA A 129 -4.92 8.15 -8.09
C ALA A 129 -5.82 8.38 -6.86
N LYS A 130 -6.44 9.57 -6.77
CA LYS A 130 -7.39 9.91 -5.70
C LYS A 130 -8.64 9.02 -5.74
N GLN A 131 -9.21 8.77 -6.93
CA GLN A 131 -10.35 7.87 -7.08
C GLN A 131 -10.03 6.44 -6.62
N LEU A 132 -8.84 5.92 -6.95
CA LEU A 132 -8.41 4.61 -6.47
C LEU A 132 -8.26 4.59 -4.95
N GLU A 133 -7.70 5.64 -4.36
CA GLU A 133 -7.59 5.80 -2.91
C GLU A 133 -8.96 5.77 -2.23
N GLU A 134 -9.91 6.58 -2.70
CA GLU A 134 -11.28 6.63 -2.17
C GLU A 134 -11.99 5.28 -2.32
N GLN A 135 -11.86 4.62 -3.47
CA GLN A 135 -12.42 3.29 -3.70
C GLN A 135 -11.82 2.26 -2.73
N LEU A 136 -10.52 2.32 -2.49
CA LEU A 136 -9.84 1.41 -1.57
C LEU A 136 -10.35 1.58 -0.15
N HIS A 137 -10.44 2.82 0.34
CA HIS A 137 -10.84 3.12 1.73
C HIS A 137 -12.30 2.81 2.02
N LYS A 138 -13.17 2.81 1.01
CA LYS A 138 -14.56 2.32 1.12
C LYS A 138 -14.64 0.82 1.36
N THR A 139 -13.60 0.06 1.02
CA THR A 139 -13.59 -1.40 1.23
C THR A 139 -13.16 -1.78 2.65
N ASN A 140 -13.67 -2.90 3.15
CA ASN A 140 -13.25 -3.47 4.44
C ASN A 140 -11.74 -3.82 4.51
N GLN A 141 -11.09 -4.01 3.37
CA GLN A 141 -9.66 -4.33 3.29
C GLN A 141 -8.80 -3.06 3.30
N GLY A 142 -9.28 -2.00 2.66
CA GLY A 142 -8.57 -0.74 2.55
C GLY A 142 -8.91 0.28 3.63
N ARG A 143 -10.01 0.13 4.39
CA ARG A 143 -10.42 1.09 5.43
C ARG A 143 -9.31 1.43 6.42
N ARG A 144 -8.51 0.43 6.83
CA ARG A 144 -7.37 0.63 7.75
C ARG A 144 -6.09 1.08 7.05
N LEU A 145 -6.04 1.07 5.72
CA LEU A 145 -4.89 1.57 4.97
C LEU A 145 -4.82 3.09 4.94
N ALA A 146 -5.93 3.78 5.27
CA ALA A 146 -5.95 5.24 5.40
C ALA A 146 -4.91 5.76 6.42
N PHE A 147 -4.58 4.97 7.46
CA PHE A 147 -3.53 5.31 8.43
C PHE A 147 -2.11 5.33 7.84
N PHE A 148 -1.90 4.73 6.67
CA PHE A 148 -0.60 4.67 6.00
C PHE A 148 -0.44 5.71 4.89
N ILE A 149 -1.44 6.57 4.64
CA ILE A 149 -1.31 7.62 3.63
C ILE A 149 -0.13 8.53 4.00
N SER A 150 0.78 8.74 3.05
CA SER A 150 1.94 9.64 3.20
C SER A 150 2.93 9.27 4.32
N SER A 151 2.79 8.09 4.95
CA SER A 151 3.77 7.62 5.95
C SER A 151 4.93 6.91 5.24
N LYS A 152 6.04 7.63 5.06
CA LYS A 152 7.24 7.13 4.36
C LYS A 152 7.84 5.92 5.08
N GLU A 153 7.96 5.99 6.39
CA GLU A 153 8.56 5.00 7.27
C GLU A 153 7.74 3.72 7.25
N SER A 154 6.43 3.85 7.42
CA SER A 154 5.53 2.70 7.33
C SER A 154 5.57 2.10 5.93
N ASN A 155 5.60 2.90 4.87
CA ASN A 155 5.52 2.37 3.51
C ASN A 155 6.85 1.91 2.91
N ALA A 156 7.99 2.19 3.54
CA ALA A 156 9.30 1.73 3.09
C ALA A 156 9.36 0.20 2.89
N CYS A 157 8.66 -0.55 3.73
CA CYS A 157 8.61 -2.01 3.64
C CYS A 157 7.88 -2.54 2.39
N LEU A 158 7.06 -1.73 1.71
CA LEU A 158 6.31 -2.14 0.52
C LEU A 158 7.19 -2.33 -0.73
N VAL A 159 8.42 -1.80 -0.70
CA VAL A 159 9.42 -2.06 -1.75
C VAL A 159 9.94 -3.50 -1.67
N GLY A 160 9.80 -4.17 -0.52
CA GLY A 160 10.17 -5.58 -0.34
C GLY A 160 11.67 -5.84 -0.14
N ARG A 161 12.50 -4.79 -0.02
CA ARG A 161 13.96 -4.92 0.17
C ARG A 161 14.40 -5.08 1.63
N LEU A 162 13.50 -4.82 2.58
CA LEU A 162 13.80 -4.81 4.02
C LEU A 162 13.54 -6.15 4.73
N MET A 163 13.07 -7.18 4.02
CA MET A 163 12.64 -8.43 4.63
C MET A 163 12.64 -9.61 3.65
N THR A 164 12.52 -10.82 4.18
CA THR A 164 12.37 -12.04 3.38
C THR A 164 11.07 -12.03 2.57
N GLY A 165 11.01 -12.83 1.50
CA GLY A 165 9.79 -12.98 0.69
C GLY A 165 8.59 -13.44 1.51
N HIS A 166 8.78 -14.35 2.47
CA HIS A 166 7.72 -14.79 3.38
C HIS A 166 7.20 -13.65 4.26
N ALA A 167 8.11 -12.89 4.88
CA ALA A 167 7.75 -11.75 5.70
C ALA A 167 7.00 -10.67 4.88
N PHE A 168 7.43 -10.46 3.63
CA PHE A 168 6.75 -9.55 2.70
C PHE A 168 5.31 -10.00 2.41
N ILE A 169 5.10 -11.29 2.10
CA ILE A 169 3.76 -11.85 1.89
C ILE A 169 2.88 -11.65 3.14
N ARG A 170 3.40 -11.97 4.32
CA ARG A 170 2.65 -11.79 5.59
C ARG A 170 2.34 -10.33 5.90
N LEU A 171 3.28 -9.43 5.63
CA LEU A 171 3.06 -7.98 5.75
C LEU A 171 1.89 -7.53 4.88
N ILE A 172 1.87 -7.93 3.60
CA ILE A 172 0.77 -7.57 2.70
C ILE A 172 -0.55 -8.14 3.22
N GLN A 173 -0.58 -9.42 3.61
CA GLN A 173 -1.78 -10.06 4.16
C GLN A 173 -2.31 -9.36 5.43
N LEU A 174 -1.41 -8.91 6.32
CA LEU A 174 -1.77 -8.16 7.52
C LEU A 174 -2.36 -6.80 7.17
N ARG A 175 -1.75 -6.08 6.22
CA ARG A 175 -2.19 -4.76 5.78
C ARG A 175 -3.54 -4.79 5.08
N THR A 176 -3.76 -5.75 4.20
CA THR A 176 -5.01 -5.89 3.45
C THR A 176 -6.09 -6.65 4.21
N ASN A 177 -5.86 -7.05 5.45
CA ASN A 177 -6.79 -7.86 6.25
C ASN A 177 -7.20 -9.17 5.53
N THR A 178 -6.24 -9.83 4.90
CA THR A 178 -6.40 -11.08 4.14
C THR A 178 -5.61 -12.25 4.73
N VAL A 179 -5.12 -12.11 5.96
CA VAL A 179 -4.64 -13.26 6.74
C VAL A 179 -5.78 -14.30 6.80
N PRO A 180 -5.50 -15.61 6.61
CA PRO A 180 -6.50 -16.67 6.49
C PRO A 180 -7.18 -17.02 7.83
N THR A 181 -7.83 -16.03 8.43
CA THR A 181 -8.74 -16.19 9.58
C THR A 181 -10.08 -16.71 9.09
N ARG A 182 -10.87 -17.42 9.93
CA ARG A 182 -12.22 -17.87 9.53
C ARG A 182 -13.09 -16.73 9.01
N MET A 183 -13.04 -15.55 9.61
CA MET A 183 -13.78 -14.37 9.13
C MET A 183 -13.32 -13.86 7.76
N ALA A 184 -12.04 -14.02 7.43
CA ALA A 184 -11.53 -13.66 6.10
C ALA A 184 -11.90 -14.71 5.04
N LEU A 185 -11.87 -16.00 5.40
CA LEU A 185 -12.17 -17.12 4.50
C LEU A 185 -13.66 -17.27 4.20
N LEU A 186 -14.51 -17.07 5.20
CA LEU A 186 -15.98 -17.15 5.09
C LEU A 186 -16.63 -15.83 4.67
N ARG A 187 -15.82 -14.86 4.21
CA ARG A 187 -16.32 -13.55 3.80
C ARG A 187 -17.27 -13.70 2.61
N GLY A 188 -18.48 -13.17 2.74
CA GLY A 188 -19.52 -13.26 1.70
C GLY A 188 -20.33 -14.55 1.77
N SER A 189 -19.98 -15.50 2.65
CA SER A 189 -20.81 -16.66 2.92
C SER A 189 -21.98 -16.29 3.84
N LEU A 190 -23.17 -16.83 3.57
CA LEU A 190 -24.38 -16.65 4.41
C LEU A 190 -24.22 -17.19 5.84
N LYS A 191 -23.18 -17.99 6.11
CA LYS A 191 -22.91 -18.65 7.39
C LYS A 191 -22.14 -17.77 8.40
N LEU A 192 -22.18 -16.44 8.25
CA LEU A 192 -21.32 -15.51 9.01
C LEU A 192 -21.59 -15.50 10.54
N ALA A 193 -22.72 -16.06 10.98
CA ALA A 193 -23.08 -16.21 12.40
C ALA A 193 -23.00 -17.67 12.90
N SER A 194 -22.42 -18.58 12.11
CA SER A 194 -22.30 -19.99 12.49
C SER A 194 -21.07 -20.25 13.37
N GLU A 195 -21.05 -21.41 14.04
CA GLU A 195 -19.90 -21.95 14.77
C GLU A 195 -18.59 -21.90 13.96
N GLN A 196 -18.69 -21.99 12.63
CA GLN A 196 -17.56 -21.96 11.71
C GLN A 196 -16.82 -20.62 11.67
N THR A 197 -17.39 -19.54 12.20
CA THR A 197 -16.75 -18.22 12.28
C THR A 197 -16.05 -17.96 13.61
N LYS A 198 -16.32 -18.77 14.64
CA LYS A 198 -15.67 -18.65 15.96
C LYS A 198 -14.18 -18.94 15.88
N CYS A 199 -13.40 -18.41 16.83
CA CYS A 199 -11.97 -18.65 16.91
C CYS A 199 -11.65 -20.15 17.02
N ARG A 200 -10.72 -20.64 16.20
CA ARG A 200 -10.28 -22.05 16.20
C ARG A 200 -9.76 -22.54 17.56
N HIS A 201 -9.25 -21.64 18.39
CA HIS A 201 -8.55 -21.99 19.62
C HIS A 201 -9.29 -21.60 20.91
N CYS A 202 -10.00 -20.47 20.91
CA CYS A 202 -10.77 -20.02 22.08
C CYS A 202 -12.26 -19.80 21.80
N GLY A 203 -12.72 -20.09 20.58
CA GLY A 203 -14.09 -19.82 20.16
C GLY A 203 -15.13 -20.63 20.93
N SER A 204 -14.82 -21.88 21.24
CA SER A 204 -15.73 -22.77 22.00
C SER A 204 -16.05 -22.19 23.39
N ASP A 205 -15.03 -21.70 24.10
CA ASP A 205 -15.20 -21.24 25.48
C ASP A 205 -15.62 -19.76 25.56
N THR A 206 -15.11 -18.91 24.64
CA THR A 206 -15.31 -17.45 24.72
C THR A 206 -16.41 -16.93 23.81
N GLY A 207 -16.90 -17.75 22.88
CA GLY A 207 -17.83 -17.33 21.83
C GLY A 207 -17.27 -16.33 20.81
N ARG A 208 -15.98 -15.95 20.88
CA ARG A 208 -15.39 -14.91 20.04
C ARG A 208 -15.17 -15.36 18.59
N PHE A 209 -15.41 -14.47 17.63
CA PHE A 209 -15.12 -14.68 16.21
C PHE A 209 -13.61 -14.63 15.88
N GLU A 210 -13.16 -15.47 14.93
CA GLU A 210 -11.78 -15.45 14.45
C GLU A 210 -11.55 -14.27 13.49
N THR A 211 -11.30 -13.09 14.05
CA THR A 211 -10.85 -11.92 13.28
C THR A 211 -9.35 -11.73 13.40
N LEU A 212 -8.75 -10.98 12.47
CA LEU A 212 -7.33 -10.59 12.59
C LEU A 212 -7.07 -9.81 13.89
N ALA A 213 -7.97 -8.89 14.27
CA ALA A 213 -7.84 -8.13 15.50
C ALA A 213 -7.87 -9.05 16.73
N HIS A 214 -8.80 -10.01 16.76
CA HIS A 214 -8.85 -11.01 17.82
C HIS A 214 -7.56 -11.83 17.89
N ALA A 215 -7.11 -12.40 16.77
CA ALA A 215 -5.90 -13.24 16.71
C ALA A 215 -4.64 -12.47 17.14
N VAL A 216 -4.52 -11.18 16.78
CA VAL A 216 -3.31 -10.38 17.02
C VAL A 216 -3.33 -9.64 18.35
N GLN A 217 -4.49 -9.41 18.98
CA GLN A 217 -4.60 -8.57 20.19
C GLN A 217 -5.28 -9.24 21.38
N GLN A 218 -6.21 -10.18 21.18
CA GLN A 218 -7.10 -10.63 22.26
C GLN A 218 -7.02 -12.14 22.54
N CYS A 219 -6.71 -12.97 21.55
CA CYS A 219 -6.73 -14.42 21.70
C CYS A 219 -5.75 -14.87 22.81
N ARG A 220 -6.23 -15.69 23.76
CA ARG A 220 -5.39 -16.24 24.84
C ARG A 220 -4.23 -17.09 24.33
N THR A 221 -4.45 -17.84 23.25
CA THR A 221 -3.44 -18.72 22.64
C THR A 221 -2.27 -17.93 22.07
N THR A 222 -2.52 -16.73 21.52
CA THR A 222 -1.45 -15.88 20.98
C THR A 222 -0.89 -14.89 22.02
N HIS A 223 -1.34 -14.94 23.27
CA HIS A 223 -0.91 -14.02 24.32
C HIS A 223 0.60 -14.05 24.54
N ALA A 224 1.18 -15.24 24.71
CA ALA A 224 2.62 -15.41 24.88
C ALA A 224 3.42 -14.82 23.70
N LEU A 225 2.96 -15.03 22.46
CA LEU A 225 3.57 -14.46 21.26
C LEU A 225 3.48 -12.93 21.22
N ARG A 226 2.37 -12.35 21.71
CA ARG A 226 2.24 -10.88 21.84
C ARG A 226 3.24 -10.34 22.84
N VAL A 227 3.41 -11.00 23.99
CA VAL A 227 4.37 -10.62 25.03
C VAL A 227 5.79 -10.71 24.50
N ILE A 228 6.16 -11.79 23.81
CA ILE A 228 7.48 -11.94 23.19
C ILE A 228 7.74 -10.81 22.19
N ARG A 229 6.80 -10.56 21.27
CA ARG A 229 6.91 -9.46 20.29
C ARG A 229 7.07 -8.10 20.98
N HIS A 230 6.27 -7.83 22.01
CA HIS A 230 6.36 -6.61 22.79
C HIS A 230 7.75 -6.47 23.43
N ASN A 231 8.23 -7.52 24.10
CA ASN A 231 9.52 -7.51 24.78
C ASN A 231 10.69 -7.36 23.81
N THR A 232 10.63 -7.98 22.62
CA THR A 232 11.63 -7.79 21.56
C THR A 232 11.65 -6.36 21.03
N LEU A 233 10.51 -5.69 20.92
CA LEU A 233 10.49 -4.28 20.54
C LEU A 233 11.03 -3.41 21.67
N VAL A 234 10.59 -3.66 22.91
CA VAL A 234 11.06 -2.94 24.08
C VAL A 234 12.57 -3.08 24.27
N SER A 235 13.17 -4.25 24.06
CA SER A 235 14.64 -4.40 24.16
C SER A 235 15.36 -3.54 23.12
N ARG A 236 14.89 -3.55 21.86
CA ARG A 236 15.45 -2.69 20.79
C ARG A 236 15.32 -1.19 21.08
N PHE A 237 14.26 -0.77 21.78
CA PHE A 237 14.08 0.64 22.14
C PHE A 237 14.76 1.03 23.45
N LYS A 238 14.93 0.11 24.41
CA LYS A 238 15.64 0.37 25.67
C LYS A 238 17.13 0.66 25.46
N GLU A 239 17.71 0.06 24.42
CA GLU A 239 19.12 0.28 24.05
C GLU A 239 19.31 1.58 23.24
N ALA A 240 18.27 2.04 22.54
CA ALA A 240 18.35 3.22 21.67
C ALA A 240 17.92 4.49 22.42
N ASP A 241 18.86 5.14 23.09
CA ASP A 241 18.65 6.51 23.58
C ASP A 241 18.82 7.51 22.43
N LEU A 242 17.78 8.27 22.14
CA LEU A 242 17.86 9.38 21.20
C LEU A 242 18.38 10.61 21.94
N ILE A 243 19.67 10.92 21.75
CA ILE A 243 20.32 12.10 22.30
C ILE A 243 20.39 13.18 21.21
N LEU A 244 19.65 14.26 21.39
CA LEU A 244 19.65 15.44 20.50
C LEU A 244 20.43 16.57 21.17
N ARG A 245 21.49 17.06 20.53
CA ARG A 245 22.28 18.21 21.02
C ARG A 245 22.01 19.42 20.13
N ARG A 246 21.57 20.54 20.72
CA ARG A 246 21.42 21.83 20.05
C ARG A 246 22.15 22.91 20.84
N GLY A 247 23.35 23.27 20.38
CA GLY A 247 24.24 24.17 21.13
C GLY A 247 24.63 23.55 22.49
N GLN A 248 24.36 24.27 23.58
CA GLN A 248 24.56 23.81 24.95
C GLN A 248 23.41 22.94 25.48
N ARG A 249 22.28 22.84 24.78
CA ARG A 249 21.12 22.07 25.25
C ARG A 249 21.16 20.64 24.74
N LEU A 250 21.23 19.67 25.65
CA LEU A 250 21.02 18.25 25.40
C LEU A 250 19.55 17.87 25.69
N SER A 251 18.92 17.17 24.76
CA SER A 251 17.57 16.62 24.89
C SER A 251 17.63 15.11 24.69
N ILE A 252 17.34 14.37 25.75
CA ILE A 252 17.45 12.91 25.76
C ILE A 252 16.04 12.32 25.75
N ILE A 253 15.70 11.62 24.68
CA ILE A 253 14.44 10.89 24.54
C ILE A 253 14.73 9.44 24.90
N HIS A 254 14.45 9.08 26.15
CA HIS A 254 14.52 7.71 26.64
C HIS A 254 13.10 7.16 26.83
N MET A 255 12.69 6.25 25.96
CA MET A 255 11.36 5.61 26.03
C MET A 255 11.18 4.90 27.38
N ALA A 256 10.16 5.32 28.16
CA ALA A 256 9.66 4.54 29.28
C ALA A 256 8.28 3.97 28.92
N VAL A 257 8.05 2.72 29.28
CA VAL A 257 6.70 2.17 29.41
C VAL A 257 6.12 2.73 30.73
N PRO A 258 4.87 3.22 30.76
CA PRO A 258 4.23 3.60 32.02
C PRO A 258 4.23 2.41 32.96
N TRP A 259 4.69 2.60 34.20
CA TRP A 259 4.60 1.58 35.23
C TRP A 259 3.34 1.82 36.05
N ASP A 260 2.65 0.75 36.42
CA ASP A 260 1.36 0.80 37.11
C ASP A 260 1.42 1.43 38.52
N SER A 261 2.61 1.74 39.06
CA SER A 261 2.79 2.35 40.38
C SER A 261 3.68 3.61 40.37
N PRO A 262 3.33 4.65 41.17
CA PRO A 262 4.12 5.87 41.31
C PRO A 262 5.57 5.63 41.77
N GLU A 263 5.78 4.64 42.65
CA GLU A 263 7.10 4.29 43.19
C GLU A 263 8.07 3.79 42.11
N ARG A 264 7.60 2.87 41.23
CA ARG A 264 8.41 2.37 40.12
C ARG A 264 8.73 3.48 39.12
N PHE A 265 7.81 4.42 38.93
CA PHE A 265 8.05 5.60 38.10
C PHE A 265 9.15 6.49 38.70
N ALA A 266 9.11 6.77 40.00
CA ALA A 266 10.13 7.57 40.70
C ALA A 266 11.51 6.91 40.64
N ALA A 267 11.60 5.60 40.93
CA ALA A 267 12.85 4.84 40.86
C ALA A 267 13.45 4.84 39.44
N SER A 268 12.61 4.64 38.42
CA SER A 268 13.06 4.73 37.01
C SER A 268 13.56 6.13 36.67
N ARG A 269 12.87 7.19 37.12
CA ARG A 269 13.29 8.58 36.90
C ARG A 269 14.65 8.87 37.54
N ALA A 270 14.89 8.38 38.76
CA ALA A 270 16.18 8.51 39.43
C ALA A 270 17.31 7.79 38.68
N TYR A 271 17.08 6.54 38.27
CA TYR A 271 18.03 5.78 37.43
C TYR A 271 18.35 6.49 36.10
N LYS A 272 17.35 7.11 35.46
CA LYS A 272 17.58 7.87 34.22
C LYS A 272 18.44 9.10 34.45
N ARG A 273 18.20 9.83 35.54
CA ARG A 273 19.04 10.99 35.90
C ARG A 273 20.49 10.57 36.15
N SER A 274 20.73 9.50 36.90
CA SER A 274 22.10 9.01 37.12
C SER A 274 22.76 8.51 35.83
N LYS A 275 22.03 7.78 34.98
CA LYS A 275 22.52 7.29 33.69
C LYS A 275 23.02 8.43 32.77
N TYR A 276 22.33 9.56 32.75
CA TYR A 276 22.68 10.69 31.87
C TYR A 276 23.43 11.83 32.54
N ALA A 277 23.70 11.76 33.85
CA ALA A 277 24.51 12.77 34.55
C ALA A 277 25.91 12.92 33.92
N VAL A 278 26.45 11.84 33.34
CA VAL A 278 27.75 11.83 32.63
C VAL A 278 27.74 12.71 31.37
N LEU A 279 26.55 13.07 30.85
CA LEU A 279 26.41 13.92 29.66
C LEU A 279 26.20 15.40 30.02
N GLU A 280 26.06 15.75 31.30
CA GLU A 280 26.02 17.15 31.72
C GLU A 280 27.42 17.76 31.49
N PRO A 281 27.51 18.91 30.79
CA PRO A 281 28.79 19.54 30.47
C PRO A 281 29.55 20.02 31.70
#